data_AF-X1UFT5-F1
#
_entry.id   AF-X1UFT5-F1
#
_cell.length_a   1.000
_cell.length_b   1.000
_cell.length_c   1.000
_cell.angle_alpha   90.00
_cell.angle_beta   90.00
_cell.angle_gamma   90.00
#
_symmetry.space_group_name_H-M   'P 1'
#
loop_
_entity.id
_entity.type
_entity.pdbx_description
1 polymer ?
#
loop_
_entity_poly.entity_id
_entity_poly.type
_entity_poly.pdbx_seq_one_letter_code
_entity_poly.pdbx_strand_id
1 'polypeptide(L)' 'DKKEHSAAMKEHSIEPIDMVCVNLYPFEETIAKPDCTLAEAIENIDIGGPSMIRS' A
#
# COMPACT_ATOMS: atom_id res chain seq x y z
N ASP A 1 -20.54 6.57 2.28
CA ASP A 1 -21.47 6.44 3.43
C ASP A 1 -22.70 5.60 3.14
N LYS A 2 -22.55 4.27 3.07
CA LYS A 2 -23.68 3.34 3.07
C LYS A 2 -23.89 2.83 4.50
N LYS A 3 -25.14 2.80 4.96
CA LYS A 3 -25.49 2.34 6.32
C LYS A 3 -24.99 0.91 6.61
N GLU A 4 -25.03 0.04 5.60
CA GLU A 4 -24.54 -1.34 5.67
C GLU A 4 -23.03 -1.40 5.96
N HIS A 5 -22.23 -0.54 5.31
CA HIS A 5 -20.78 -0.49 5.54
C HIS A 5 -20.46 0.00 6.95
N SER A 6 -21.15 1.06 7.43
CA SER A 6 -20.95 1.57 8.79
C SER A 6 -21.35 0.58 9.88
N ALA A 7 -22.40 -0.23 9.65
CA ALA A 7 -22.80 -1.28 10.56
C ALA A 7 -21.75 -2.40 10.65
N ALA A 8 -21.24 -2.86 9.50
CA ALA A 8 -20.17 -3.87 9.45
C ALA A 8 -18.87 -3.37 10.11
N MET A 9 -18.48 -2.12 9.88
CA MET A 9 -17.34 -1.50 10.55
C MET A 9 -17.50 -1.51 12.08
N LYS A 10 -18.69 -1.16 12.59
CA LYS A 10 -18.97 -1.18 14.03
C LYS A 10 -18.94 -2.60 14.61
N GLU A 11 -19.52 -3.57 13.92
CA GLU A 11 -19.52 -4.98 14.33
C GLU A 11 -18.09 -5.53 14.47
N HIS A 12 -17.21 -5.18 13.54
CA HIS A 12 -15.82 -5.62 13.54
C HIS A 12 -14.86 -4.68 14.28
N SER A 13 -15.36 -3.63 14.94
CA SER A 13 -14.55 -2.63 15.65
C SER A 13 -13.48 -1.96 14.76
N ILE A 14 -13.85 -1.62 13.53
CA ILE A 14 -13.00 -0.94 12.55
C ILE A 14 -13.40 0.54 12.49
N GLU A 15 -12.43 1.42 12.72
CA GLU A 15 -12.63 2.87 12.61
C GLU A 15 -12.39 3.37 11.18
N PRO A 16 -13.03 4.48 10.76
CA PRO A 16 -12.76 5.08 9.46
C PRO A 16 -11.34 5.64 9.37
N ILE A 17 -10.78 5.62 8.16
CA ILE A 17 -9.50 6.26 7.85
C ILE A 17 -9.81 7.55 7.09
N ASP A 18 -9.60 8.70 7.75
CA ASP A 18 -9.87 10.01 7.16
C ASP A 18 -8.71 10.52 6.28
N MET A 19 -7.49 10.04 6.52
CA MET A 19 -6.31 10.43 5.75
C MET A 19 -5.37 9.25 5.54
N VAL A 20 -4.93 9.09 4.30
CA VAL A 20 -3.90 8.13 3.89
C VAL A 20 -2.71 8.94 3.36
N CYS A 21 -1.54 8.80 3.99
CA CYS A 21 -0.29 9.42 3.56
C CYS A 21 0.73 8.33 3.27
N VAL A 22 0.97 8.05 1.98
CA VAL A 22 1.81 6.94 1.53
C VAL A 22 2.93 7.47 0.65
N ASN A 23 4.14 6.94 0.83
CA ASN A 23 5.20 6.97 -0.17
C ASN A 23 5.50 5.53 -0.59
N LEU A 24 6.04 5.36 -1.79
CA LEU A 24 6.36 4.05 -2.35
C LEU A 24 7.84 3.75 -2.17
N TYR A 25 8.19 2.47 -2.21
CA TYR A 25 9.60 2.08 -2.34
C TYR A 25 10.18 2.65 -3.64
N PRO A 26 11.43 3.16 -3.62
CA PRO A 26 12.05 3.81 -4.77
C PRO A 26 12.53 2.75 -5.77
N PHE A 27 11.59 2.04 -6.38
CA PHE A 27 11.87 0.89 -7.23
C PHE A 27 12.76 1.24 -8.43
N GLU A 28 12.51 2.39 -9.06
CA GLU A 28 13.33 2.91 -10.16
C GLU A 28 14.79 3.09 -9.75
N GLU A 29 15.03 3.70 -8.58
CA GLU A 29 16.38 3.89 -8.05
C GLU A 29 17.04 2.55 -7.69
N THR A 30 16.27 1.59 -7.17
CA THR A 30 16.78 0.25 -6.85
C THR A 30 17.27 -0.48 -8.10
N ILE A 31 16.47 -0.52 -9.18
CA ILE A 31 16.85 -1.23 -10.40
C ILE A 31 17.93 -0.49 -11.21
N ALA A 32 18.13 0.80 -10.96
CA ALA A 32 19.20 1.58 -11.59
C ALA A 32 20.60 1.27 -11.02
N LYS A 33 20.70 0.57 -9.88
CA LYS A 33 21.98 0.20 -9.28
C LYS A 33 22.73 -0.79 -10.17
N PRO A 34 24.04 -0.57 -10.46
CA PRO A 34 24.80 -1.40 -11.40
C PRO A 34 24.87 -2.89 -11.02
N ASP A 35 24.76 -3.20 -9.73
CA ASP A 35 24.84 -4.53 -9.15
C ASP A 35 23.49 -5.10 -8.72
N CYS A 36 22.37 -4.43 -9.05
CA CYS A 36 21.04 -4.91 -8.70
C CYS A 36 20.76 -6.27 -9.35
N THR A 37 20.49 -7.26 -8.50
CA THR A 37 20.02 -8.57 -8.93
C THR A 37 18.50 -8.55 -9.18
N LEU A 38 18.02 -9.54 -9.93
CA LEU A 38 16.58 -9.74 -10.11
C LEU A 38 15.88 -10.02 -8.76
N ALA A 39 16.53 -10.75 -7.86
CA ALA A 39 15.98 -11.04 -6.53
C ALA A 39 15.79 -9.74 -5.73
N GLU A 40 16.81 -8.86 -5.72
CA GLU A 40 16.71 -7.56 -5.06
C GLU A 40 15.64 -6.67 -5.68
N ALA A 41 15.50 -6.68 -7.01
CA ALA A 41 14.42 -5.98 -7.69
C ALA A 41 13.06 -6.50 -7.19
N ILE A 42 12.82 -7.82 -7.23
CA ILE A 42 11.55 -8.42 -6.81
C ILE A 42 11.18 -8.04 -5.38
N GLU A 43 12.14 -8.08 -4.45
CA GLU A 43 11.92 -7.71 -3.04
C GLU A 43 11.56 -6.22 -2.85
N ASN A 44 11.89 -5.36 -3.82
CA ASN A 44 11.58 -3.94 -3.77
C ASN A 44 10.26 -3.57 -4.47
N ILE A 45 9.48 -4.54 -4.95
CA ILE A 45 8.14 -4.29 -5.48
C ILE A 45 7.18 -4.05 -4.31
N ASP A 46 6.72 -2.81 -4.16
CA ASP A 46 5.72 -2.48 -3.15
C ASP A 46 4.31 -2.89 -3.63
N ILE A 47 3.66 -3.75 -2.84
CA ILE A 47 2.28 -4.18 -3.06
C ILE A 47 1.31 -3.36 -2.20
N GLY A 48 1.71 -3.02 -0.98
CA GLY A 48 0.86 -2.37 0.01
C GLY A 48 0.61 -0.90 -0.33
N GLY A 49 1.66 -0.15 -0.66
CA GLY A 49 1.57 1.27 -1.00
C GLY A 49 0.61 1.53 -2.16
N PRO A 50 0.75 0.88 -3.33
CA PRO A 50 -0.18 1.05 -4.44
C PRO A 50 -1.60 0.56 -4.12
N SER A 51 -1.75 -0.46 -3.28
CA SER A 51 -3.08 -0.94 -2.85
C SER A 51 -3.82 0.12 -2.03
N MET A 52 -3.13 0.78 -1.09
CA MET A 52 -3.71 1.84 -0.27
C MET A 52 -3.97 3.14 -1.04
N ILE A 53 -3.18 3.45 -2.07
CA ILE A 53 -3.40 4.65 -2.91
C ILE A 53 -4.65 4.50 -3.79
N ARG A 54 -5.00 3.27 -4.18
CA ARG A 54 -6.04 2.99 -5.18
C ARG A 54 -7.40 2.56 -4.60
N SER A 55 -7.50 2.39 -3.28
CA SER A 55 -8.67 1.83 -2.58
C SER A 55 -9.92 2.71 -2.60
#